data_AF-A0A2W5A246-F1
#
_entry.id   AF-A0A2W5A246-F1
#
_cell.length_a   1.000
_cell.length_b   1.000
_cell.length_c   1.000
_cell.angle_alpha   90.00
_cell.angle_beta   90.00
_cell.angle_gamma   90.00
#
_symmetry.space_group_name_H-M   'P 1'
#
loop_
_entity.id
_entity.type
_entity.pdbx_description
1 polymer ?
#
loop_
_entity_poly.entity_id
_entity_poly.type
_entity_poly.pdbx_seq_one_letter_code
_entity_poly.pdbx_strand_id
1 'polypeptide(L)'
;MGRNAAHLCPHCRRPARVRSSRAVTPLYRQLNLQCTNVDCGHTYAAAIEILYSIVPSAHPDPAIDLRRAPPRRVPIAANDGGSVPGVTPPPSNDDDPLAEAVFTGG
;
A
#
# COMPACT_ATOMS: atom_id res chain seq x y z
N MET A 1 9.10 -1.17 14.03
CA MET A 1 7.88 -0.72 14.73
C MET A 1 6.73 -0.60 13.73
N GLY A 2 5.65 -1.37 13.91
CA GLY A 2 4.46 -1.29 13.06
C GLY A 2 3.71 0.02 13.28
N ARG A 3 3.21 0.63 12.20
CA ARG A 3 2.36 1.82 12.28
C ARG A 3 1.00 1.40 12.84
N ASN A 4 0.72 1.73 14.10
CA ASN A 4 -0.62 1.57 14.67
C ASN A 4 -1.58 2.45 13.87
N ALA A 5 -2.48 1.84 13.10
CA ALA A 5 -3.50 2.55 12.33
C ALA A 5 -4.57 3.10 13.29
N ALA A 6 -4.31 4.28 13.86
CA ALA A 6 -5.31 4.98 14.66
C ALA A 6 -6.40 5.55 13.74
N HIS A 7 -7.68 5.34 14.08
CA HIS A 7 -8.77 6.06 13.43
C HIS A 7 -8.63 7.56 13.71
N LEU A 8 -8.50 8.37 12.65
CA LEU A 8 -8.34 9.82 12.78
C LEU A 8 -9.68 10.52 12.71
N CYS A 9 -9.89 11.50 13.58
CA CYS A 9 -11.07 12.37 13.54
C CYS A 9 -11.06 13.21 12.25
N PRO A 10 -12.17 13.29 11.49
CA PRO A 10 -12.22 14.06 10.25
C PRO A 10 -12.07 15.58 10.46
N HIS A 11 -12.40 16.09 11.65
CA HIS A 11 -12.33 17.52 11.95
C HIS A 11 -10.94 18.00 12.38
N CYS A 12 -10.29 17.28 13.29
CA CYS A 12 -9.04 17.74 13.91
C CYS A 12 -7.85 16.80 13.69
N ARG A 13 -8.04 15.68 12.97
CA ARG A 13 -7.03 14.62 12.70
C ARG A 13 -6.37 14.03 13.94
N ARG A 14 -6.85 14.34 15.15
CA ARG A 14 -6.42 13.64 16.37
C ARG A 14 -7.01 12.23 16.39
N PRO A 15 -6.37 11.28 17.08
CA PRO A 15 -6.90 9.93 17.23
C PRO A 15 -8.30 9.92 17.83
N ALA A 16 -9.12 8.97 17.40
CA ALA A 16 -10.42 8.66 17.96
C ALA A 16 -10.39 7.28 18.62
N ARG A 17 -11.15 7.12 19.70
CA ARG A 17 -11.32 5.86 20.44
C ARG A 17 -12.64 5.24 20.08
N VAL A 18 -12.64 3.93 19.83
CA VAL A 18 -13.89 3.15 19.71
C VAL A 18 -14.51 3.04 21.11
N ARG A 19 -15.78 3.41 21.23
CA ARG A 19 -16.57 3.34 22.47
C ARG A 19 -17.47 2.12 22.51
N SER A 20 -18.08 1.80 21.38
CA SER A 20 -18.85 0.58 21.24
C SER A 20 -18.72 0.04 19.83
N SER A 21 -18.89 -1.28 19.71
CA SER A 21 -18.86 -1.99 18.46
C SER A 21 -20.03 -2.96 18.42
N ARG A 22 -20.75 -2.97 17.31
CA ARG A 22 -21.87 -3.88 17.06
C ARG A 22 -21.59 -4.67 15.80
N ALA A 23 -21.53 -5.99 15.92
CA ALA A 23 -21.56 -6.88 14.77
C ALA A 23 -22.99 -6.90 14.23
N VAL A 24 -23.17 -6.55 12.95
CA VAL A 24 -24.49 -6.61 12.29
C VAL A 24 -24.60 -7.89 11.48
N THR A 25 -23.53 -8.24 10.78
CA THR A 25 -23.37 -9.53 10.07
C THR A 25 -21.95 -10.05 10.32
N PRO A 26 -21.62 -11.30 9.94
CA PRO A 26 -20.24 -11.80 10.02
C PRO A 26 -19.22 -10.94 9.24
N LEU A 27 -19.68 -10.22 8.21
CA LEU A 27 -18.82 -9.41 7.32
C LEU A 27 -18.88 -7.91 7.60
N TYR A 28 -19.85 -7.43 8.40
CA TYR A 28 -20.06 -6.01 8.66
C TYR A 28 -20.18 -5.69 10.15
N ARG A 29 -19.41 -4.71 10.58
CA ARG A 29 -19.38 -4.24 11.96
C ARG A 29 -19.47 -2.72 12.03
N GLN A 30 -20.43 -2.22 12.80
CA GLN A 30 -20.57 -0.79 13.08
C GLN A 30 -19.80 -0.43 14.35
N LEU A 31 -19.18 0.73 14.35
CA LEU A 31 -18.35 1.28 15.41
C LEU A 31 -18.86 2.67 15.78
N ASN A 32 -18.97 2.95 17.07
CA ASN A 32 -19.15 4.31 17.56
C ASN A 32 -17.80 4.80 18.09
N LEU A 33 -17.31 5.92 17.54
CA LEU A 33 -16.02 6.51 17.87
C LEU A 33 -16.21 7.86 18.53
N GLN A 34 -15.26 8.21 19.40
CA GLN A 34 -15.17 9.51 20.02
C GLN A 34 -13.76 10.07 19.87
N CYS A 35 -13.65 11.31 19.41
CA CYS A 35 -12.38 12.02 19.33
C CYS A 35 -11.73 12.13 20.71
N THR A 36 -10.41 11.96 20.78
CA THR A 36 -9.66 12.14 22.03
C THR A 36 -9.39 13.61 22.37
N ASN A 37 -9.51 14.51 21.40
CA ASN A 37 -9.43 15.94 21.66
C ASN A 37 -10.73 16.42 22.32
N VAL A 38 -10.64 16.86 23.58
CA VAL A 38 -11.81 17.33 24.35
C VAL A 38 -12.45 18.55 23.69
N ASP A 39 -11.63 19.47 23.15
CA ASP A 39 -12.14 20.67 22.48
C ASP A 39 -12.90 20.34 21.19
N CYS A 40 -12.53 19.23 20.52
CA CYS A 40 -13.24 18.75 19.34
C CYS A 40 -14.52 18.02 19.73
N GLY A 41 -14.44 17.11 20.72
CA GLY A 41 -15.57 16.35 21.26
C GLY A 41 -16.30 15.43 20.28
N HIS A 42 -15.94 15.45 18.99
CA HIS A 42 -16.72 14.83 17.93
C HIS A 42 -16.91 13.33 18.16
N THR A 43 -18.18 12.92 18.11
CA THR A 43 -18.61 11.54 18.28
C THR A 43 -19.36 11.12 17.02
N TYR A 44 -18.95 9.99 16.43
CA TYR A 44 -19.41 9.59 15.10
C TYR A 44 -19.44 8.08 14.94
N ALA A 45 -20.30 7.61 14.05
CA ALA A 45 -20.34 6.21 13.64
C ALA A 45 -19.42 5.97 12.45
N ALA A 46 -18.76 4.82 12.43
CA ALA A 46 -18.06 4.28 11.28
C ALA A 46 -18.39 2.80 11.12
N ALA A 47 -17.99 2.20 10.00
CA ALA A 47 -18.17 0.78 9.76
C ALA A 47 -16.89 0.14 9.22
N ILE A 48 -16.74 -1.15 9.50
CA ILE A 48 -15.74 -2.01 8.88
C ILE A 48 -16.50 -3.10 8.13
N GLU A 49 -16.15 -3.25 6.86
CA GLU A 49 -16.69 -4.29 5.97
C GLU A 49 -15.55 -5.16 5.45
N ILE A 50 -15.75 -6.48 5.48
CA ILE A 50 -14.84 -7.46 4.89
C ILE A 50 -15.24 -7.65 3.42
N LEU A 51 -14.42 -7.15 2.51
CA LEU A 51 -14.76 -7.09 1.08
C LEU A 51 -14.34 -8.33 0.30
N TYR A 52 -13.17 -8.88 0.60
CA TYR A 52 -12.62 -10.03 -0.13
C TYR A 52 -11.53 -10.75 0.67
N SER A 53 -11.34 -12.03 0.35
CA SER A 53 -10.26 -12.86 0.84
C SER A 53 -8.99 -12.63 0.02
N ILE A 54 -7.93 -12.14 0.66
CA ILE A 54 -6.59 -12.05 0.05
C ILE A 54 -5.99 -13.46 -0.11
N VAL A 55 -6.09 -14.26 0.96
CA VAL A 55 -5.74 -15.67 1.01
C VAL A 55 -6.97 -16.41 1.55
N PRO A 56 -7.36 -17.56 0.97
CA PRO A 56 -8.50 -18.33 1.49
C PRO A 56 -8.24 -18.83 2.91
N SER A 57 -9.30 -18.96 3.72
CA SER A 57 -9.22 -19.58 5.04
C SER A 57 -8.86 -21.06 4.91
N ALA A 58 -8.05 -21.58 5.84
CA ALA A 58 -7.80 -23.03 5.96
C ALA A 58 -9.04 -23.79 6.50
N HIS A 59 -9.99 -23.06 7.10
CA HIS A 59 -11.26 -23.58 7.58
C HIS A 59 -12.37 -22.59 7.17
N PRO A 60 -12.89 -22.69 5.93
CA PRO A 60 -13.95 -21.80 5.45
C PRO A 60 -15.29 -22.15 6.10
N ASP A 61 -16.04 -21.14 6.52
CA ASP A 61 -17.45 -21.29 6.89
C ASP A 61 -18.29 -21.34 5.61
N PRO A 62 -19.05 -22.43 5.36
CA PRO A 62 -19.86 -22.56 4.14
C PRO A 62 -21.01 -21.53 4.06
N ALA A 63 -21.39 -20.89 5.16
CA ALA A 63 -22.40 -19.82 5.15
C ALA A 63 -21.84 -18.47 4.70
N ILE A 64 -20.52 -18.34 4.53
CA ILE A 64 -19.85 -17.09 4.16
C ILE A 64 -19.32 -17.18 2.73
N ASP A 65 -19.94 -16.43 1.83
CA ASP A 65 -19.44 -16.25 0.46
C ASP A 65 -18.62 -14.96 0.34
N LEU A 66 -17.29 -15.10 0.41
CA LEU A 66 -16.34 -13.99 0.24
C LEU A 66 -15.58 -14.14 -1.07
N ARG A 67 -15.64 -13.10 -1.91
CA ARG A 67 -14.88 -13.03 -3.16
C ARG A 67 -13.38 -13.05 -2.91
N ARG A 68 -12.60 -13.51 -3.87
CA ARG A 68 -11.14 -13.43 -3.81
C ARG A 68 -10.66 -12.05 -4.26
N ALA A 69 -9.57 -11.56 -3.67
CA ALA A 69 -8.93 -10.33 -4.10
C ALA A 69 -8.55 -10.42 -5.60
N PRO A 70 -8.64 -9.32 -6.37
CA PRO A 70 -8.12 -9.29 -7.72
C PRO A 70 -6.61 -9.60 -7.70
N PRO A 71 -6.06 -10.19 -8.78
CA PRO A 71 -4.63 -10.45 -8.86
C PRO A 71 -3.88 -9.12 -8.68
N ARG A 72 -2.80 -9.16 -7.88
CA ARG A 72 -1.88 -8.01 -7.82
C ARG A 72 -1.42 -7.73 -9.24
N ARG A 73 -1.47 -6.46 -9.65
CA ARG A 73 -0.78 -6.03 -10.87
C ARG A 73 0.69 -6.34 -10.67
N VAL A 74 1.21 -7.27 -11.47
CA VAL A 74 2.65 -7.48 -11.58
C VAL A 74 3.19 -6.26 -12.31
N PRO A 75 4.09 -5.47 -11.71
CA PRO A 75 4.81 -4.45 -12.45
C PRO A 75 5.52 -5.15 -13.61
N ILE A 76 5.30 -4.69 -14.83
CA ILE A 76 6.09 -5.14 -15.98
C ILE A 76 7.53 -4.75 -15.65
N ALA A 77 8.48 -5.68 -15.66
CA ALA A 77 9.87 -5.28 -15.45
C ALA A 77 10.26 -4.38 -16.62
N ALA A 78 11.05 -3.34 -16.34
CA ALA A 78 11.41 -2.33 -17.32
C ALA A 78 12.08 -2.92 -18.59
N ASN A 79 12.51 -4.19 -18.53
CA ASN A 79 13.26 -4.89 -19.56
C ASN A 79 12.47 -6.01 -20.26
N ASP A 80 11.20 -6.24 -19.90
CA ASP A 80 10.39 -7.35 -20.43
C ASP A 80 9.70 -7.00 -21.77
N GLY A 81 9.82 -5.74 -22.19
CA GLY A 81 9.43 -5.31 -23.52
C GLY A 81 10.47 -5.79 -24.52
N GLY A 82 10.27 -7.03 -25.02
CA GLY A 82 10.94 -7.67 -26.16
C GLY A 82 12.31 -7.12 -26.53
N SER A 83 13.36 -7.92 -26.32
CA SER A 83 14.68 -7.70 -26.92
C SER A 83 14.52 -7.27 -28.38
N VAL A 84 14.70 -5.98 -28.66
CA VAL A 84 14.71 -5.49 -30.04
C VAL A 84 15.97 -6.12 -30.66
N PRO A 85 15.85 -6.96 -31.72
CA PRO A 85 17.03 -7.54 -32.34
C PRO A 85 17.92 -6.40 -32.87
N GLY A 86 19.16 -6.31 -32.40
CA GLY A 86 20.16 -5.38 -32.92
C GLY A 86 20.45 -4.12 -32.10
N VAL A 87 19.90 -3.96 -30.89
CA VAL A 87 20.36 -2.91 -29.96
C VAL A 87 21.26 -3.54 -28.90
N THR A 88 22.57 -3.57 -29.16
CA THR A 88 23.55 -3.73 -28.08
C THR A 88 23.60 -2.40 -27.31
N PRO A 89 23.37 -2.38 -25.99
CA PRO A 89 23.64 -1.18 -25.21
C PRO A 89 25.12 -0.79 -25.38
N PRO A 90 25.45 0.52 -25.37
CA PRO A 90 26.84 0.94 -25.49
C PRO A 90 27.68 0.25 -24.39
N PRO A 91 28.92 -0.17 -24.68
CA PRO A 91 29.80 -0.73 -23.66
C PRO A 91 29.92 0.26 -22.51
N SER A 92 30.08 -0.24 -21.28
CA SER A 92 30.46 0.63 -20.15
C SER A 92 31.70 1.39 -20.56
N ASN A 93 31.68 2.71 -20.38
CA ASN A 93 32.83 3.56 -20.66
C ASN A 93 33.91 3.26 -19.62
N ASP A 94 34.65 2.16 -19.80
CA ASP A 94 35.81 1.81 -18.99
C ASP A 94 37.14 2.13 -19.71
N ASP A 95 37.10 2.62 -20.95
CA ASP A 95 38.27 3.12 -21.66
C ASP A 95 37.95 4.48 -22.31
N ASP A 96 38.36 5.56 -21.65
CA ASP A 96 38.43 6.90 -22.24
C ASP A 96 39.86 7.14 -22.75
N PRO A 97 40.14 7.00 -24.06
CA PRO A 97 41.49 7.17 -24.59
C PRO A 97 41.88 8.64 -24.82
N LEU A 98 41.12 9.61 -24.33
CA LEU A 98 41.46 11.04 -24.48
C LEU A 98 42.22 11.60 -23.26
N ALA A 99 43.18 10.84 -22.74
CA ALA A 99 44.15 11.29 -21.73
C ALA A 99 45.55 11.57 -22.30
N GLU A 100 45.76 11.56 -23.62
CA GLU A 100 47.07 11.83 -24.23
C GLU A 100 47.03 13.01 -25.21
N ALA A 101 46.87 14.24 -24.70
CA ALA A 101 47.18 15.46 -25.47
C ALA A 101 47.46 16.69 -24.59
N VAL A 102 48.15 16.52 -23.45
CA VAL A 102 48.67 17.65 -22.66
C VAL A 102 50.13 17.40 -22.28
N PHE A 103 51.00 17.24 -23.28
CA PHE A 103 52.45 17.39 -23.11
C PHE A 103 53.05 17.96 -24.39
N THR A 104 53.07 19.29 -24.51
CA THR A 104 54.17 20.08 -25.10
C THR A 104 53.90 21.56 -24.82
N GLY A 105 54.35 22.02 -23.64
CA GLY A 105 54.66 23.43 -23.39
C GLY A 105 56.17 23.51 -23.14
N GLY A 106 56.88 24.23 -24.01
CA GLY A 106 58.33 24.41 -23.99
C GLY A 106 58.84 24.88 -25.35
#